data_AF-A0A0S3UFA2-F1
#
_entry.id   AF-A0A0S3UFA2-F1
#
_cell.length_a   1.000
_cell.length_b   1.000
_cell.length_c   1.000
_cell.angle_alpha   90.00
_cell.angle_beta   90.00
_cell.angle_gamma   90.00
#
_symmetry.space_group_name_H-M   'P 1'
#
loop_
_entity.id
_entity.type
_entity.pdbx_description
1 polymer ?
#
loop_
_entity_poly.entity_id
_entity_poly.type
_entity_poly.pdbx_seq_one_letter_code
_entity_poly.pdbx_strand_id
1 'polypeptide(L)'
;MPLFLITSLYDEGMSPNLIRLVEAETALEIATHILQHPEQWAYFLYRSFGQDATIHTLTPAELLERINRTQVDGDSIAQLRITPITVQPLDAFAAMPSFQPGAMFSDFG
;
A
#
# COMPACT_ATOMS: atom_id res chain seq x y z
N MET A 1 0.10 1.31 19.48
CA MET A 1 -0.21 0.48 18.30
C MET A 1 0.53 1.08 17.11
N PRO A 2 1.15 0.26 16.24
CA PRO A 2 1.73 0.73 14.99
C PRO A 2 0.71 1.44 14.10
N LEU A 3 1.19 2.39 13.31
CA LEU A 3 0.40 3.06 12.28
C LEU A 3 0.77 2.50 10.91
N PHE A 4 -0.24 2.26 10.09
CA PHE A 4 -0.09 1.78 8.73
C PHE A 4 -0.71 2.76 7.74
N LEU A 5 0.09 3.14 6.75
CA LEU A 5 -0.32 3.91 5.60
C LEU A 5 -0.76 2.96 4.48
N ILE A 6 -2.00 3.12 4.03
CA ILE A 6 -2.57 2.35 2.93
C ILE A 6 -2.81 3.31 1.76
N THR A 7 -2.26 2.98 0.61
CA THR A 7 -2.30 3.85 -0.59
C THR A 7 -2.68 3.08 -1.83
N SER A 8 -3.42 3.74 -2.72
CA SER A 8 -3.64 3.30 -4.10
C SER A 8 -2.99 4.32 -5.03
N LEU A 9 -1.93 3.90 -5.71
CA LEU A 9 -1.13 4.72 -6.63
C LEU A 9 -1.49 4.39 -8.08
N TYR A 10 -1.69 5.41 -8.90
CA TYR A 10 -1.80 5.32 -10.36
C TYR A 10 -0.59 5.96 -11.03
N ASP A 11 -0.47 5.81 -12.34
CA ASP A 11 0.55 6.49 -13.15
C ASP A 11 0.35 8.01 -13.16
N GLU A 12 -0.89 8.50 -13.05
CA GLU A 12 -1.15 9.93 -12.90
C GLU A 12 -0.89 10.44 -11.47
N GLY A 13 -0.54 9.54 -10.54
CA GLY A 13 -0.14 9.84 -9.18
C GLY A 13 -1.14 9.36 -8.12
N MET A 14 -1.15 10.05 -6.98
CA MET A 14 -1.92 9.63 -5.79
C MET A 14 -2.96 10.68 -5.41
N SER A 15 -4.21 10.25 -5.24
CA SER A 15 -5.29 11.10 -4.75
C SER A 15 -5.38 11.05 -3.22
N PRO A 16 -5.59 12.19 -2.52
CA PRO A 16 -5.82 12.21 -1.07
C PRO A 16 -6.98 11.32 -0.62
N ASN A 17 -7.99 11.13 -1.47
CA ASN A 17 -9.13 10.26 -1.19
C ASN A 17 -8.76 8.78 -1.13
N LEU A 18 -7.56 8.41 -1.58
CA LEU A 18 -7.04 7.05 -1.67
C LEU A 18 -5.89 6.79 -0.69
N ILE A 19 -5.74 7.68 0.29
CA ILE A 19 -4.82 7.54 1.40
C ILE A 19 -5.64 7.19 2.64
N ARG A 20 -5.28 6.10 3.31
CA ARG A 20 -5.82 5.75 4.62
C ARG A 20 -4.68 5.58 5.60
N LEU A 21 -4.89 6.07 6.80
CA LEU A 21 -4.02 5.82 7.94
C LEU A 21 -4.83 5.02 8.95
N VAL A 22 -4.33 3.84 9.33
CA VAL A 22 -5.01 2.94 10.25
C VAL A 22 -4.07 2.48 11.36
N GLU A 23 -4.63 2.23 12.54
CA GLU A 23 -3.93 1.55 13.62
C GLU A 23 -4.15 0.04 13.48
N ALA A 24 -3.07 -0.73 13.57
CA ALA A 24 -3.11 -2.19 13.58
C ALA A 24 -1.82 -2.72 14.22
N GLU A 25 -1.87 -3.94 14.76
CA GLU A 25 -0.67 -4.63 15.27
C GLU A 25 0.21 -5.12 14.13
N THR A 26 -0.38 -5.56 13.01
CA THR A 26 0.36 -6.07 11.85
C THR A 26 -0.35 -5.80 10.52
N ALA A 27 0.40 -5.88 9.41
CA ALA A 27 -0.20 -5.85 8.07
C ALA A 27 -1.17 -7.03 7.83
N LEU A 28 -0.94 -8.17 8.50
CA LEU A 28 -1.79 -9.36 8.40
C LEU A 28 -3.18 -9.13 8.99
N GLU A 29 -3.26 -8.36 10.06
CA GLU A 29 -4.52 -7.92 10.64
C GLU A 29 -5.31 -7.04 9.66
N ILE A 30 -4.64 -6.11 8.98
CA ILE A 30 -5.26 -5.27 7.94
C ILE A 30 -5.78 -6.13 6.79
N ALA A 31 -4.99 -7.09 6.30
CA ALA A 31 -5.42 -8.01 5.25
C ALA A 31 -6.61 -8.88 5.70
N THR A 32 -6.63 -9.30 6.96
CA THR A 32 -7.75 -10.04 7.54
C THR A 32 -9.01 -9.18 7.54
N HIS A 33 -8.90 -7.93 7.97
CA HIS A 33 -10.01 -6.97 7.95
C HIS A 33 -10.52 -6.70 6.53
N ILE A 34 -9.63 -6.57 5.54
CA ILE A 34 -10.02 -6.39 4.13
C ILE A 34 -10.87 -7.58 3.64
N LEU A 35 -10.49 -8.81 3.97
CA LEU A 35 -11.21 -10.01 3.57
C LEU A 35 -12.55 -10.19 4.31
N GLN A 36 -12.63 -9.74 5.56
CA GLN A 36 -13.86 -9.80 6.36
C GLN A 36 -14.87 -8.71 5.98
N HIS A 37 -14.39 -7.59 5.44
CA HIS A 37 -15.19 -6.42 5.09
C HIS A 37 -14.91 -5.91 3.66
N PRO A 38 -14.96 -6.76 2.63
CA PRO A 38 -14.52 -6.41 1.28
C PRO A 38 -15.29 -5.23 0.68
N GLU A 39 -16.54 -5.01 1.10
CA GLU A 39 -17.37 -3.87 0.69
C GLU A 39 -16.78 -2.51 1.09
N GLN A 40 -16.11 -2.42 2.26
CA GLN A 40 -15.46 -1.19 2.71
C GLN A 40 -14.20 -0.88 1.89
N TRP A 41 -13.62 -1.91 1.28
CA TRP A 41 -12.40 -1.84 0.47
C TRP A 41 -12.66 -2.00 -1.02
N ALA A 42 -13.93 -2.06 -1.44
CA ALA A 42 -14.32 -2.45 -2.79
C ALA A 42 -13.64 -1.60 -3.86
N TYR A 43 -13.52 -0.29 -3.63
CA TYR A 43 -12.82 0.60 -4.55
C TYR A 43 -11.32 0.24 -4.68
N PHE A 44 -10.61 0.07 -3.56
CA PHE A 44 -9.19 -0.27 -3.54
C PHE A 44 -8.94 -1.63 -4.21
N LEU A 45 -9.78 -2.63 -3.91
CA LEU A 45 -9.69 -3.97 -4.48
C LEU A 45 -9.97 -3.96 -5.97
N TYR A 46 -11.07 -3.33 -6.40
CA TYR A 46 -11.46 -3.26 -7.80
C TYR A 46 -10.40 -2.57 -8.66
N ARG A 47 -9.81 -1.47 -8.17
CA ARG A 47 -8.80 -0.74 -8.92
C ARG A 47 -7.44 -1.45 -8.99
N SER A 48 -7.13 -2.30 -8.02
CA SER A 48 -5.84 -3.00 -7.97
C SER A 48 -5.88 -4.39 -8.61
N PHE A 49 -7.06 -5.01 -8.68
CA PHE A 49 -7.22 -6.39 -9.11
C PHE A 49 -8.35 -6.60 -10.14
N GLY A 50 -9.10 -5.56 -10.50
CA GLY A 50 -10.25 -5.67 -11.39
C GLY A 50 -11.42 -6.44 -10.78
N GLN A 51 -12.15 -7.19 -11.61
CA GLN A 51 -13.25 -8.06 -11.19
C GLN A 51 -12.79 -9.44 -10.73
N ASP A 52 -11.58 -9.55 -10.16
CA ASP A 52 -11.05 -10.86 -9.81
C ASP A 52 -11.81 -11.50 -8.63
N ALA A 53 -12.67 -12.47 -8.97
CA ALA A 53 -13.46 -13.24 -8.02
C ALA A 53 -12.61 -14.05 -7.02
N THR A 54 -11.33 -14.30 -7.32
CA THR A 54 -10.45 -15.10 -6.46
C THR A 54 -10.08 -14.41 -5.16
N ILE A 55 -10.23 -13.08 -5.04
CA ILE A 55 -9.89 -12.33 -3.82
C ILE A 55 -10.66 -12.86 -2.61
N HIS A 56 -11.93 -13.21 -2.79
CA HIS A 56 -12.79 -13.71 -1.70
C HIS A 56 -12.40 -15.10 -1.19
N THR A 57 -11.53 -15.81 -1.91
CA THR A 57 -11.03 -17.13 -1.52
C THR A 57 -9.61 -17.11 -0.94
N LEU A 58 -8.96 -15.94 -0.89
CA LEU A 58 -7.60 -15.82 -0.38
C LEU A 58 -7.56 -15.89 1.14
N THR A 59 -6.47 -16.44 1.66
CA THR A 59 -6.04 -16.20 3.03
C THR A 59 -5.46 -14.78 3.18
N PRO A 60 -5.40 -14.23 4.42
CA PRO A 60 -4.79 -12.92 4.64
C PRO A 60 -3.34 -12.81 4.14
N ALA A 61 -2.55 -13.88 4.27
CA ALA A 61 -1.16 -13.89 3.83
C ALA A 61 -1.04 -13.85 2.29
N GLU A 62 -1.87 -14.62 1.59
CA GLU A 62 -1.93 -14.61 0.12
C GLU A 62 -2.41 -13.26 -0.42
N LEU A 63 -3.39 -12.63 0.24
CA LEU A 63 -3.81 -11.28 -0.11
C LEU A 63 -2.65 -10.29 0.03
N LEU A 64 -1.86 -10.34 1.11
CA LEU A 64 -0.70 -9.47 1.26
C LEU A 64 0.36 -9.70 0.18
N GLU A 65 0.68 -10.95 -0.12
CA GLU A 65 1.60 -11.29 -1.20
C GLU A 65 1.12 -10.71 -2.53
N ARG A 66 -0.19 -10.81 -2.79
CA ARG A 66 -0.80 -10.28 -4.00
C ARG A 66 -0.78 -8.75 -4.04
N ILE A 67 -1.10 -8.09 -2.93
CA ILE A 67 -0.97 -6.63 -2.77
C ILE A 67 0.46 -6.19 -3.09
N ASN A 68 1.47 -6.87 -2.53
CA ASN A 68 2.87 -6.55 -2.76
C ASN A 68 3.31 -6.72 -4.22
N ARG A 69 2.62 -7.57 -4.98
CA ARG A 69 2.84 -7.78 -6.42
C ARG A 69 2.12 -6.77 -7.31
N THR A 70 1.20 -5.97 -6.80
CA THR A 70 0.56 -4.92 -7.61
C THR A 70 1.60 -3.91 -8.07
N GLN A 71 1.44 -3.46 -9.32
CA GLN A 71 2.28 -2.47 -9.98
C GLN A 71 1.38 -1.55 -10.78
N VAL A 72 1.86 -0.33 -11.02
CA VAL A 72 1.21 0.61 -11.93
C VAL A 72 1.46 0.11 -13.35
N ASP A 73 0.40 -0.08 -14.13
CA ASP A 73 0.49 -0.60 -15.50
C ASP A 73 0.44 0.47 -16.60
N GLY A 74 0.29 1.75 -16.21
CA GLY A 74 0.20 2.88 -17.14
C GLY A 74 -1.17 3.05 -17.80
N ASP A 75 -2.20 2.37 -17.29
CA ASP A 75 -3.58 2.53 -17.78
C ASP A 75 -4.54 2.66 -16.59
N SER A 76 -4.88 1.56 -15.94
CA SER A 76 -6.03 1.53 -15.03
C SER A 76 -5.80 0.76 -13.74
N ILE A 77 -4.74 -0.08 -13.68
CA ILE A 77 -4.43 -0.88 -12.50
C ILE A 77 -3.62 -0.06 -11.51
N ALA A 78 -4.19 0.09 -10.32
CA ALA A 78 -3.55 0.76 -9.22
C ALA A 78 -2.58 -0.16 -8.50
N GLN A 79 -1.47 0.42 -8.03
CA GLN A 79 -0.62 -0.22 -7.04
C GLN A 79 -1.19 0.02 -5.63
N LEU A 80 -1.62 -1.05 -4.96
CA LEU A 80 -2.02 -1.03 -3.56
C LEU A 80 -0.82 -1.33 -2.67
N ARG A 81 -0.64 -0.56 -1.60
CA ARG A 81 0.40 -0.79 -0.59
C ARG A 81 -0.17 -0.65 0.80
N ILE A 82 0.35 -1.48 1.72
CA ILE A 82 0.12 -1.40 3.16
C ILE A 82 1.50 -1.26 3.79
N THR A 83 1.82 -0.06 4.29
CA THR A 83 3.17 0.29 4.72
C THR A 83 3.16 0.69 6.19
N PRO A 84 3.93 0.03 7.07
CA PRO A 84 4.11 0.53 8.43
C PRO A 84 4.81 1.88 8.37
N ILE A 85 4.30 2.86 9.10
CA ILE A 85 4.93 4.18 9.18
C ILE A 85 5.41 4.50 10.59
N THR A 86 6.49 5.27 10.65
CA THR A 86 6.98 5.85 11.89
C THR A 86 6.66 7.34 11.88
N VAL A 87 5.98 7.81 12.92
CA VAL A 87 5.71 9.24 13.10
C VAL A 87 6.90 9.88 13.79
N GLN A 88 7.42 10.96 13.22
CA GLN A 88 8.52 11.74 13.77
C GLN A 88 8.08 13.19 13.94
N PRO A 89 8.56 13.90 14.98
CA PRO A 89 8.34 15.34 15.10
C PRO A 89 8.92 16.09 13.90
N LEU A 90 8.20 17.11 13.40
CA LEU A 90 8.64 17.90 12.25
C LEU A 90 10.03 18.52 12.48
N ASP A 91 10.28 19.04 13.69
CA ASP A 91 11.55 19.69 14.05
C ASP A 91 12.73 18.70 14.14
N ALA A 92 12.44 17.39 14.22
CA ALA A 92 13.44 16.33 14.22
C ALA A 92 13.64 15.72 12.82
N PHE A 93 12.81 16.09 11.84
CA PHE A 93 12.87 15.54 10.48
C PHE A 93 13.96 16.22 9.65
N ALA A 94 14.98 15.46 9.26
CA ALA A 94 15.95 15.89 8.28
C ALA A 94 15.50 15.42 6.88
N ALA A 95 15.06 16.35 6.03
CA ALA A 95 14.59 16.05 4.68
C ALA A 95 15.71 15.67 3.68
N MET A 96 16.96 15.54 4.15
CA MET A 96 18.06 15.12 3.27
C MET A 96 17.93 13.62 2.97
N PRO A 97 17.96 13.20 1.70
CA PRO A 97 17.97 11.79 1.35
C PRO A 97 19.15 11.08 2.03
N SER A 98 18.88 10.00 2.75
CA SER A 98 19.92 9.14 3.32
C SER A 98 20.53 8.29 2.20
N PHE A 99 21.50 8.84 1.49
CA PHE A 99 22.28 8.05 0.54
C PHE A 99 23.15 7.06 1.31
N GLN A 100 22.93 5.77 1.11
CA GLN A 100 23.91 4.78 1.57
C GLN A 100 25.23 5.01 0.80
N PRO A 101 26.40 4.93 1.46
CA PRO A 101 27.67 5.01 0.76
C PRO A 101 27.72 3.93 -0.34
N GLY A 102 27.74 4.38 -1.62
CA GLY A 102 27.76 3.49 -2.78
C GLY A 102 26.46 3.41 -3.59
N ALA A 103 25.36 4.03 -3.15
CA ALA A 103 24.14 4.12 -3.97
C ALA A 103 24.34 5.14 -5.11
N MET A 104 24.31 4.69 -6.36
CA MET A 104 24.36 5.58 -7.54
C MET A 104 22.94 5.92 -7.99
N PHE A 105 22.75 7.15 -8.48
CA PHE A 105 21.47 7.65 -9.01
C PHE A 105 20.87 6.78 -10.13
N SER A 106 21.64 5.86 -10.73
CA SER A 106 21.21 4.94 -11.79
C SER A 106 20.27 3.82 -11.33
N ASP A 107 20.14 3.59 -10.02
CA ASP A 107 19.32 2.49 -9.49
C ASP A 107 17.81 2.82 -9.45
N PHE A 108 17.43 4.01 -9.92
CA PHE A 108 16.04 4.47 -10.06
C PHE A 108 15.58 4.54 -11.55
N GLY A 109 16.27 3.84 -12.44
CA GLY A 109 15.94 3.75 -13.88
C GLY A 109 15.07 2.55 -14.23
#